data_AF-A0A7W1ZE45-F1
#
_entry.id   AF-A0A7W1ZE45-F1
#
_cell.length_a   1.000
_cell.length_b   1.000
_cell.length_c   1.000
_cell.angle_alpha   90.00
_cell.angle_beta   90.00
_cell.angle_gamma   90.00
#
_symmetry.space_group_name_H-M   'P 1'
#
loop_
_entity.id
_entity.type
_entity.pdbx_description
1 polymer ?
#
loop_
_entity_poly.entity_id
_entity_poly.type
_entity_poly.pdbx_seq_one_letter_code
_entity_poly.pdbx_strand_id
1 'polypeptide(L)'
;MERIVERVQLGVRMEKHMVQVLKGLAEFEDTSLGELMEKIVLHSFDPVPGDEGESCASPHSRRELEAIARLREVFGMDYEVHGTRDFVQQANGSEAGVGEHD
;
A
#
# COMPACT_ATOMS: atom_id res chain seq x y z
N MET A 1 -9.68 10.40 10.10
CA MET A 1 -11.11 10.01 9.92
C MET A 1 -11.04 8.71 9.15
N GLU A 2 -11.72 7.65 9.61
CA GLU A 2 -11.63 6.34 8.96
C GLU A 2 -12.00 6.40 7.47
N ARG A 3 -11.20 5.72 6.64
CA ARG A 3 -11.31 5.65 5.19
C ARG A 3 -11.44 4.20 4.79
N ILE A 4 -12.57 3.84 4.22
CA ILE A 4 -12.79 2.50 3.67
C ILE A 4 -11.95 2.34 2.40
N VAL A 5 -11.12 1.31 2.36
CA VAL A 5 -10.28 0.98 1.20
C VAL A 5 -10.61 -0.41 0.65
N GLU A 6 -10.59 -0.53 -0.68
CA GLU A 6 -10.67 -1.80 -1.39
C GLU A 6 -9.26 -2.35 -1.60
N ARG A 7 -9.06 -3.64 -1.29
CA ARG A 7 -7.78 -4.33 -1.48
C ARG A 7 -7.93 -5.45 -2.50
N VAL A 8 -6.99 -5.50 -3.44
CA VAL A 8 -6.94 -6.53 -4.49
C VAL A 8 -5.77 -7.47 -4.25
N GLN A 9 -5.95 -8.76 -4.52
CA GLN A 9 -4.87 -9.73 -4.39
C GLN A 9 -3.89 -9.61 -5.56
N LEU A 10 -2.63 -9.33 -5.26
CA LEU A 10 -1.55 -9.23 -6.24
C LEU A 10 -0.79 -10.55 -6.37
N GLY A 11 -0.51 -10.98 -7.61
CA GLY A 11 0.35 -12.12 -7.93
C GLY A 11 1.70 -11.66 -8.51
N VAL A 12 2.71 -11.45 -7.67
CA VAL A 12 4.06 -11.03 -8.08
C VAL A 12 5.14 -12.02 -7.68
N ARG A 13 6.27 -12.01 -8.41
CA ARG A 13 7.51 -12.69 -8.01
C ARG A 13 8.46 -11.67 -7.38
N MET A 14 9.02 -12.02 -6.23
CA MET A 14 9.98 -11.21 -5.49
C MET A 14 11.11 -12.11 -4.98
N GLU A 15 12.27 -11.53 -4.70
CA GLU A 15 13.41 -12.25 -4.12
C GLU A 15 13.01 -12.89 -2.77
N LYS A 16 13.48 -14.12 -2.53
CA LYS A 16 13.05 -14.95 -1.40
C LYS A 16 13.36 -14.33 -0.05
N HIS A 17 14.59 -13.87 0.16
CA HIS A 17 15.03 -13.32 1.44
C HIS A 17 14.38 -11.96 1.73
N MET A 18 14.15 -11.15 0.71
CA MET A 18 13.38 -9.91 0.82
C MET A 18 11.96 -10.19 1.35
N VAL A 19 11.26 -11.19 0.80
CA VAL A 19 9.94 -11.59 1.31
C VAL A 19 10.02 -12.08 2.76
N GLN A 20 11.08 -12.80 3.14
CA GLN A 20 11.25 -13.24 4.53
C GLN A 20 11.42 -12.06 5.49
N VAL A 21 12.24 -11.07 5.12
CA VAL A 21 12.44 -9.85 5.92
C VAL A 21 11.15 -9.05 6.01
N LEU A 22 10.44 -8.84 4.90
CA LEU A 22 9.18 -8.10 4.89
C LEU A 22 8.11 -8.79 5.76
N LYS A 23 7.99 -10.12 5.68
CA LYS A 23 7.04 -10.86 6.53
C LYS A 23 7.41 -10.79 8.00
N GLY A 24 8.70 -10.92 8.34
CA GLY A 24 9.17 -10.80 9.71
C GLY A 24 8.94 -9.40 10.29
N LEU A 25 9.15 -8.36 9.49
CA LEU A 25 8.87 -6.97 9.87
C LEU A 25 7.37 -6.72 10.06
N ALA A 26 6.54 -7.25 9.16
CA ALA A 26 5.09 -7.12 9.26
C ALA A 26 4.56 -7.76 10.56
N GLU A 27 5.04 -8.96 10.90
CA GLU A 27 4.73 -9.63 12.17
C GLU A 27 5.19 -8.83 13.39
N PHE A 28 6.41 -8.27 13.33
CA PHE A 28 6.97 -7.46 14.42
C PHE A 28 6.14 -6.19 14.70
N GLU A 29 5.57 -5.59 13.65
CA GLU A 29 4.75 -4.38 13.71
C GLU A 29 3.24 -4.65 13.85
N ASP A 30 2.81 -5.91 14.04
CA ASP A 30 1.41 -6.33 14.12
C ASP A 30 0.54 -5.84 12.93
N THR A 31 1.09 -5.96 11.71
CA THR A 31 0.43 -5.53 10.47
C THR A 31 0.53 -6.61 9.40
N SER A 32 -0.37 -6.57 8.41
CA SER A 32 -0.28 -7.46 7.27
C SER A 32 0.88 -7.07 6.33
N LEU A 33 1.38 -8.04 5.55
CA LEU A 33 2.37 -7.76 4.50
C LEU A 33 1.86 -6.72 3.48
N GLY A 34 0.56 -6.74 3.17
CA GLY A 34 -0.08 -5.77 2.28
C GLY A 34 -0.01 -4.35 2.82
N GLU A 35 -0.37 -4.15 4.09
CA GLU A 35 -0.31 -2.83 4.76
C GLU A 35 1.12 -2.32 4.89
N LEU A 36 2.09 -3.18 5.19
CA LEU A 36 3.50 -2.80 5.18
C LEU A 36 3.96 -2.35 3.78
N MET A 37 3.56 -3.08 2.73
CA MET A 37 3.85 -2.69 1.36
C MET A 37 3.18 -1.36 0.98
N GLU A 38 1.92 -1.15 1.34
CA GLU A 38 1.20 0.13 1.14
C GLU A 38 1.96 1.28 1.79
N LYS A 39 2.42 1.11 3.05
CA LYS A 39 3.24 2.11 3.77
C LYS A 39 4.54 2.41 3.04
N ILE A 40 5.28 1.39 2.61
CA ILE A 40 6.57 1.56 1.90
C ILE A 40 6.35 2.29 0.56
N VAL A 41 5.32 1.88 -0.21
CA VAL A 41 5.00 2.49 -1.51
C VAL A 41 4.61 3.95 -1.35
N LEU A 42 3.82 4.30 -0.32
CA LEU A 42 3.44 5.68 -0.08
C LEU A 42 4.64 6.58 0.24
N HIS A 43 5.62 6.09 1.03
CA HIS A 43 6.87 6.83 1.24
C HIS A 43 7.69 6.93 -0.04
N SER A 44 7.68 5.89 -0.86
CA SER A 44 8.36 5.92 -2.16
C SER A 44 7.74 6.96 -3.10
N PHE A 45 6.43 7.21 -3.03
CA PHE A 45 5.74 8.20 -3.88
C PHE A 45 5.89 9.65 -3.42
N ASP A 46 6.37 9.89 -2.20
CA ASP A 46 6.50 11.23 -1.62
C ASP A 46 7.92 11.77 -1.84
N PRO A 47 8.12 12.77 -2.74
CA PRO A 47 9.44 13.32 -3.00
C PRO A 47 9.92 14.16 -1.83
N VAL A 48 11.21 14.06 -1.51
CA VAL A 48 11.85 14.96 -0.54
C VAL A 48 12.32 16.23 -1.26
N PRO A 49 11.80 17.43 -0.89
CA PRO A 49 12.17 18.67 -1.55
C PRO A 49 13.67 18.93 -1.54
N GLY A 50 14.26 19.15 -2.71
CA GLY A 50 15.70 19.38 -2.86
C GLY A 50 16.56 18.10 -2.90
N ASP A 51 15.95 16.92 -2.79
CA ASP A 51 16.60 15.61 -2.93
C ASP A 51 15.94 14.78 -4.05
N GLU A 52 15.25 15.44 -5.00
CA GLU A 52 14.60 14.76 -6.11
C GLU A 52 15.63 14.31 -7.16
N GLY A 53 15.98 13.03 -7.16
CA GLY A 53 16.87 12.44 -8.17
C GLY A 53 17.59 11.17 -7.75
N GLU A 54 16.84 10.06 -7.57
CA GLU A 54 17.37 8.73 -7.21
C GLU A 54 18.19 8.72 -5.90
N SER A 55 17.73 9.48 -4.90
CA SER A 55 18.31 9.44 -3.55
C SER A 55 17.67 8.33 -2.71
N CYS A 56 18.29 7.97 -1.58
CA CYS A 56 17.70 7.03 -0.62
C CYS A 56 16.31 7.47 -0.11
N ALA A 57 16.05 8.78 -0.05
CA ALA A 57 14.81 9.34 0.47
C ALA A 57 13.77 9.60 -0.64
N SER A 58 14.21 9.75 -1.90
CA SER A 58 13.36 9.90 -3.08
C SER A 58 13.87 9.01 -4.21
N PRO A 59 13.45 7.73 -4.26
CA PRO A 59 14.04 6.72 -5.15
C PRO A 59 13.68 6.90 -6.63
N HIS A 60 12.77 7.83 -6.94
CA HIS A 60 12.31 8.10 -8.30
C HIS A 60 12.98 9.36 -8.87
N SER A 61 13.20 9.34 -10.19
CA SER A 61 13.56 10.54 -10.94
C SER A 61 12.42 11.55 -10.96
N ARG A 62 12.73 12.82 -11.27
CA ARG A 62 11.71 13.88 -11.43
C ARG A 62 10.61 13.50 -12.44
N ARG A 63 11.01 12.84 -13.53
CA ARG A 63 10.07 12.39 -14.57
C ARG A 63 9.12 11.31 -14.05
N GLU A 64 9.62 10.38 -13.24
CA GLU A 64 8.81 9.33 -12.63
C GLU A 64 7.87 9.90 -11.56
N LEU A 65 8.34 10.85 -10.74
CA LEU A 65 7.50 11.56 -9.77
C LEU A 65 6.34 12.31 -10.44
N GLU A 66 6.61 13.00 -11.56
CA GLU A 66 5.55 13.62 -12.37
C GLU A 66 4.55 12.58 -12.91
N ALA A 67 5.03 11.40 -13.32
CA ALA A 67 4.16 10.32 -13.79
C ALA A 67 3.32 9.75 -12.64
N ILE A 68 3.91 9.52 -11.46
CA ILE A 68 3.23 9.07 -10.24
C ILE A 68 2.12 10.05 -9.86
N ALA A 69 2.40 11.35 -9.83
CA ALA A 69 1.40 12.37 -9.49
C ALA A 69 0.18 12.33 -10.43
N ARG A 70 0.42 12.23 -11.75
CA ARG A 70 -0.68 12.12 -12.74
C ARG A 70 -1.46 10.82 -12.61
N LEU A 71 -0.79 9.69 -12.38
CA LEU A 71 -1.45 8.40 -12.21
C LEU A 71 -2.31 8.40 -10.93
N ARG A 72 -1.84 9.01 -9.85
CA ARG A 72 -2.64 9.18 -8.62
C ARG A 72 -3.92 9.97 -8.87
N GLU A 73 -3.86 11.04 -9.65
CA GLU A 73 -5.05 11.79 -10.07
C GLU A 73 -6.01 10.93 -10.91
N VAL A 74 -5.49 10.21 -11.91
CA VAL A 74 -6.30 9.35 -12.80
C VAL A 74 -7.03 8.25 -12.04
N PHE A 75 -6.38 7.65 -11.03
CA PHE A 75 -6.95 6.56 -10.23
C PHE A 75 -7.67 7.01 -8.95
N GLY A 76 -7.79 8.33 -8.71
CA GLY A 76 -8.46 8.86 -7.52
C GLY A 76 -7.73 8.58 -6.20
N MET A 77 -6.41 8.44 -6.23
CA MET A 77 -5.57 8.23 -5.05
C MET A 77 -5.25 9.56 -4.36
N ASP A 78 -6.14 10.00 -3.46
CA ASP A 78 -6.14 11.34 -2.84
C ASP A 78 -5.62 11.37 -1.38
N TYR A 79 -4.89 10.35 -0.93
CA TYR A 79 -4.30 10.28 0.41
C TYR A 79 -2.78 10.50 0.42
N GLU A 80 -2.27 11.05 1.53
CA GLU A 80 -0.87 11.41 1.71
C GLU A 80 -0.01 10.26 2.27
N VAL A 81 1.28 10.50 2.48
CA VAL A 81 2.30 9.50 2.90
C VAL A 81 1.93 8.67 4.14
N HIS A 82 1.13 9.24 5.04
CA HIS A 82 0.66 8.59 6.27
C HIS A 82 -0.81 8.17 6.23
N GLY A 83 -1.45 8.20 5.05
CA GLY A 83 -2.86 7.89 4.87
C GLY A 83 -3.26 6.48 5.30
N THR A 84 -2.32 5.52 5.33
CA THR A 84 -2.57 4.14 5.79
C THR A 84 -3.08 4.06 7.22
N ARG A 85 -2.82 5.06 8.07
CA ARG A 85 -3.31 5.10 9.46
C ARG A 85 -4.82 5.21 9.57
N ASP A 86 -5.47 5.75 8.54
CA ASP A 86 -6.92 5.92 8.50
C ASP A 86 -7.61 4.77 7.76
N PHE A 87 -6.87 3.80 7.19
CA PHE A 87 -7.45 2.76 6.35
C PHE A 87 -8.21 1.73 7.18
N VAL A 88 -9.46 1.49 6.81
CA VAL A 88 -10.27 0.39 7.33
C VAL A 88 -10.65 -0.53 6.18
N GLN A 89 -10.54 -1.85 6.41
CA GLN A 89 -11.00 -2.84 5.44
C GLN A 89 -12.51 -2.70 5.30
N GLN A 90 -13.01 -2.69 4.05
CA GLN A 90 -14.44 -2.85 3.83
C GLN A 90 -14.87 -4.22 4.39
N ALA A 91 -15.76 -4.22 5.39
CA ALA A 91 -16.30 -5.46 5.94
C ALA A 91 -17.07 -6.17 4.82
N ASN A 92 -16.56 -7.31 4.35
CA ASN A 92 -17.30 -8.13 3.39
C ASN A 92 -18.62 -8.53 4.04
N GLY A 93 -19.73 -8.15 3.39
CA GLY A 93 -21.07 -8.58 3.79
C GLY A 93 -21.07 -10.09 3.99
N SER A 94 -21.49 -10.49 5.18
CA SER A 94 -21.65 -11.86 5.65
C SER A 94 -22.14 -12.83 4.59
N GLU A 95 -21.51 -14.01 4.56
CA GLU A 95 -22.04 -15.25 4.01
C GLU A 95 -23.55 -15.35 4.27
N ALA A 96 -24.35 -15.22 3.21
CA ALA A 96 -25.76 -15.58 3.26
C ALA A 96 -25.83 -17.09 3.45
N GLY A 97 -26.33 -17.52 4.61
CA GLY A 97 -26.46 -18.91 4.98
C GLY A 97 -27.13 -19.75 3.89
N VAL A 98 -26.41 -20.76 3.44
CA VAL A 98 -27.03 -21.92 2.79
C VAL A 98 -27.46 -22.83 3.93
N GLY A 99 -28.77 -22.81 4.19
CA GLY A 99 -29.40 -23.52 5.29
C GLY A 99 -29.19 -25.03 5.22
N GLU A 100 -29.01 -25.61 6.40
CA GLU A 100 -29.44 -26.98 6.67
C GLU A 100 -30.89 -27.15 6.19
N HIS A 101 -31.09 -28.05 5.25
CA HIS A 101 -32.36 -28.74 5.07
C HIS A 101 -32.14 -30.20 5.46
N ASP A 102 -32.96 -30.63 6.43
CA ASP A 102 -33.12 -31.99 6.97
C ASP A 102 -33.01 -33.12 5.95
#